data_AF-A0A1V5E4T3-F1
#
_entry.id   AF-A0A1V5E4T3-F1
#
_cell.length_a   1.000
_cell.length_b   1.000
_cell.length_c   1.000
_cell.angle_alpha   90.00
_cell.angle_beta   90.00
_cell.angle_gamma   90.00
#
_symmetry.space_group_name_H-M   'P 1'
#
loop_
_entity.id
_entity.type
_entity.pdbx_description
1 polymer ?
#
loop_
_entity_poly.entity_id
_entity_poly.type
_entity_poly.pdbx_seq_one_letter_code
_entity_poly.pdbx_strand_id
1 'polypeptide(L)'
;MKKRIILTILAFISTLFLLACAGDNKPAEMALKAAEEAVNAAKTEAVKYIPEQVKSLEESLAAVKEKFAKKDYAAVVTEAQAIAAKAKEVMDSAKLKKEEMTASWTGMSQELPKMVEMMQSKVDQLSQAKKLPADLSTEKFAEAKAGLAALKEEWAKALQNFNAGNIAEAVSSGKALKEKAVQMMGVLGLALPSAPAASAPAAETPSAPAPAAAEAEKTPVKAEKKSGEFDKTTWLQNALNDLGADPKLTVDGRSGPATRQALTKFQKSAGIAADGKFGPVTEKAINEKLAKSK
;
A
#
# COMPACT_ATOMS: atom_id res chain seq x y z
N MET A 1 -34.32 0.04 -1.00
CA MET A 1 -34.30 -1.35 -1.52
C MET A 1 -33.00 -2.10 -1.24
N LYS A 2 -31.82 -1.46 -1.22
CA LYS A 2 -30.52 -2.12 -0.92
C LYS A 2 -30.36 -2.74 0.48
N LYS A 3 -31.03 -2.23 1.52
CA LYS A 3 -30.98 -2.81 2.89
C LYS A 3 -31.84 -4.06 3.09
N ARG A 4 -32.85 -4.29 2.23
CA ARG A 4 -33.74 -5.46 2.35
C ARG A 4 -33.14 -6.75 1.80
N ILE A 5 -32.15 -6.65 0.92
CA ILE A 5 -31.44 -7.80 0.32
C ILE A 5 -30.43 -8.41 1.31
N ILE A 6 -29.93 -7.62 2.26
CA ILE A 6 -28.97 -8.10 3.28
C ILE A 6 -29.67 -8.94 4.36
N LEU A 7 -30.96 -8.68 4.62
CA LEU A 7 -31.70 -9.36 5.69
C LEU A 7 -32.20 -10.76 5.28
N THR A 8 -32.39 -11.03 3.99
CA THR A 8 -32.79 -12.35 3.49
C THR A 8 -31.63 -13.35 3.36
N ILE A 9 -30.38 -12.89 3.46
CA ILE A 9 -29.19 -13.77 3.39
C ILE A 9 -28.89 -14.43 4.74
N LEU A 10 -29.38 -13.86 5.87
CA LEU A 10 -29.12 -14.41 7.20
C LEU A 10 -30.15 -15.45 7.67
N ALA A 11 -31.31 -15.57 7.01
CA ALA A 11 -32.42 -16.42 7.46
C ALA A 11 -32.42 -17.84 6.86
N PHE A 12 -31.47 -18.16 5.98
CA PHE A 12 -31.41 -19.46 5.28
C PHE A 12 -30.19 -20.31 5.68
N ILE A 13 -29.56 -20.02 6.82
CA ILE A 13 -28.36 -20.73 7.31
C ILE A 13 -28.70 -21.81 8.35
N SER A 14 -29.95 -21.95 8.81
CA SER A 14 -30.28 -22.87 9.92
C SER A 14 -31.00 -24.17 9.57
N THR A 15 -31.39 -24.43 8.32
CA THR A 15 -32.06 -25.70 7.97
C THR A 15 -31.76 -26.10 6.54
N LEU A 16 -30.60 -26.72 6.32
CA LEU A 16 -30.42 -27.69 5.23
C LEU A 16 -29.20 -28.58 5.50
N PHE A 17 -29.22 -29.27 6.63
CA PHE A 17 -28.45 -30.50 6.79
C PHE A 17 -29.40 -31.65 6.42
N LEU A 18 -28.94 -32.54 5.53
CA LEU A 18 -29.60 -33.74 5.02
C LEU A 18 -30.54 -33.53 3.82
N LEU A 19 -29.97 -33.60 2.61
CA LEU A 19 -30.36 -34.58 1.59
C LEU A 19 -29.29 -34.58 0.49
N ALA A 20 -28.31 -35.47 0.65
CA ALA A 20 -27.49 -35.93 -0.45
C ALA A 20 -28.33 -36.89 -1.29
N CYS A 21 -28.67 -36.51 -2.52
CA CYS A 21 -28.97 -37.43 -3.63
C CYS A 21 -28.79 -36.70 -4.98
N ALA A 22 -28.27 -37.45 -5.94
CA ALA A 22 -27.69 -37.03 -7.21
C ALA A 22 -28.63 -36.23 -8.15
N GLY A 23 -28.07 -35.23 -8.85
CA GLY A 23 -28.62 -34.73 -10.13
C GLY A 23 -28.86 -33.22 -10.24
N ASP A 24 -29.06 -32.50 -9.14
CA ASP A 24 -29.33 -31.06 -9.22
C ASP A 24 -28.01 -30.27 -9.30
N ASN A 25 -27.63 -29.89 -10.52
CA ASN A 25 -26.53 -28.95 -10.79
C ASN A 25 -26.87 -27.51 -10.41
N LYS A 26 -28.13 -27.22 -10.05
CA LYS A 26 -28.61 -25.87 -9.73
C LYS A 26 -27.80 -25.15 -8.64
N PRO A 27 -27.42 -25.77 -7.51
CA PRO A 27 -26.60 -25.09 -6.50
C PRO A 27 -25.22 -24.70 -7.05
N ALA A 28 -24.60 -25.56 -7.86
CA ALA A 28 -23.32 -25.30 -8.49
C ALA A 28 -23.42 -24.21 -9.58
N GLU A 29 -24.49 -24.20 -10.36
CA GLU A 29 -24.77 -23.17 -11.37
C GLU A 29 -24.99 -21.80 -10.70
N MET A 30 -25.78 -21.75 -9.64
CA MET A 30 -26.00 -20.52 -8.87
C MET A 30 -24.71 -20.00 -8.23
N ALA A 31 -23.91 -20.90 -7.63
CA ALA A 31 -22.64 -20.53 -7.03
C ALA A 31 -21.65 -20.01 -8.08
N LEU A 32 -21.55 -20.68 -9.23
CA LEU A 32 -20.70 -20.26 -10.33
C LEU A 32 -21.12 -18.88 -10.87
N LYS A 33 -22.41 -18.66 -11.10
CA LYS A 33 -22.94 -17.36 -11.53
C LYS A 33 -22.61 -16.25 -10.52
N ALA A 34 -22.77 -16.52 -9.22
CA ALA A 34 -22.42 -15.54 -8.18
C ALA A 34 -20.92 -15.22 -8.17
N ALA A 35 -20.05 -16.22 -8.39
CA ALA A 35 -18.62 -16.03 -8.52
C ALA A 35 -18.27 -15.20 -9.77
N GLU A 36 -18.89 -15.47 -10.91
CA GLU A 36 -18.70 -14.70 -12.14
C GLU A 36 -19.10 -13.23 -11.95
N GLU A 37 -20.27 -12.97 -11.38
CA GLU A 37 -20.74 -11.61 -11.08
C GLU A 37 -19.77 -10.88 -10.13
N ALA A 38 -19.28 -11.57 -9.09
CA ALA A 38 -18.34 -11.00 -8.14
C ALA A 38 -16.97 -10.68 -8.81
N VAL A 39 -16.44 -11.58 -9.63
CA VAL A 39 -15.18 -11.38 -10.36
C VAL A 39 -15.32 -10.27 -11.41
N ASN A 40 -16.44 -10.21 -12.13
CA ASN A 40 -16.70 -9.15 -13.10
C ASN A 40 -16.79 -7.78 -12.42
N ALA A 41 -17.48 -7.70 -11.27
CA ALA A 41 -17.52 -6.49 -10.46
C ALA A 41 -16.12 -6.09 -9.95
N ALA A 42 -15.32 -7.07 -9.53
CA ALA A 42 -13.94 -6.83 -9.13
C ALA A 42 -13.09 -6.30 -10.30
N LYS A 43 -13.21 -6.88 -11.48
CA LYS A 43 -12.48 -6.48 -12.68
C LYS A 43 -12.71 -5.03 -13.07
N THR A 44 -13.93 -4.50 -12.93
CA THR A 44 -14.24 -3.11 -13.33
C THR A 44 -13.36 -2.09 -12.60
N GLU A 45 -13.14 -2.27 -11.30
CA GLU A 45 -12.45 -1.29 -10.45
C GLU A 45 -11.06 -1.74 -10.01
N ALA A 46 -10.89 -3.00 -9.64
CA ALA A 46 -9.65 -3.51 -9.08
C ALA A 46 -8.54 -3.65 -10.13
N VAL A 47 -8.87 -3.88 -11.41
CA VAL A 47 -7.84 -4.06 -12.46
C VAL A 47 -6.97 -2.81 -12.63
N LYS A 48 -7.52 -1.63 -12.32
CA LYS A 48 -6.82 -0.34 -12.41
C LYS A 48 -5.73 -0.18 -11.35
N TYR A 49 -5.80 -0.94 -10.25
CA TYR A 49 -4.95 -0.74 -9.07
C TYR A 49 -4.17 -1.99 -8.66
N ILE A 50 -4.74 -3.18 -8.87
CA ILE A 50 -4.19 -4.48 -8.48
C ILE A 50 -4.44 -5.54 -9.57
N PRO A 51 -3.93 -5.33 -10.81
CA PRO A 51 -4.19 -6.22 -11.95
C PRO A 51 -3.78 -7.68 -11.69
N GLU A 52 -2.69 -7.92 -10.96
CA GLU A 52 -2.23 -9.26 -10.59
C GLU A 52 -3.24 -10.04 -9.74
N GLN A 53 -3.93 -9.38 -8.80
CA GLN A 53 -4.94 -10.04 -7.98
C GLN A 53 -6.22 -10.34 -8.77
N VAL A 54 -6.58 -9.47 -9.71
CA VAL A 54 -7.70 -9.71 -10.64
C VAL A 54 -7.41 -10.88 -11.56
N LYS A 55 -6.19 -10.96 -12.11
CA LYS A 55 -5.76 -12.09 -12.94
C LYS A 55 -5.87 -13.42 -12.18
N SER A 56 -5.39 -13.46 -10.93
CA SER A 56 -5.52 -14.65 -10.07
C SER A 56 -6.98 -15.07 -9.83
N LEU A 57 -7.92 -14.11 -9.73
CA LEU A 57 -9.35 -14.40 -9.63
C LEU A 57 -9.92 -14.98 -10.92
N GLU A 58 -9.56 -14.44 -12.08
CA GLU A 58 -9.99 -14.94 -13.39
C GLU A 58 -9.50 -16.38 -13.63
N GLU A 59 -8.24 -16.66 -13.27
CA GLU A 59 -7.67 -18.02 -13.33
C GLU A 59 -8.39 -18.99 -12.40
N SER A 60 -8.70 -18.57 -11.16
CA SER A 60 -9.46 -19.38 -10.20
C SER A 60 -10.87 -19.67 -10.71
N LEU A 61 -11.54 -18.67 -11.29
CA LEU A 61 -12.86 -18.81 -11.89
C LEU A 61 -12.85 -19.76 -13.08
N ALA A 62 -11.84 -19.70 -13.94
CA ALA A 62 -11.68 -20.64 -15.04
C ALA A 62 -11.53 -22.09 -14.55
N ALA A 63 -10.72 -22.32 -13.51
CA ALA A 63 -10.55 -23.65 -12.91
C ALA A 63 -11.88 -24.21 -12.34
N VAL A 64 -12.70 -23.36 -11.72
CA VAL A 64 -14.02 -23.79 -11.21
C VAL A 64 -15.00 -24.11 -12.35
N LYS A 65 -14.95 -23.37 -13.47
CA LYS A 65 -15.75 -23.70 -14.67
C LYS A 65 -15.39 -25.06 -15.24
N GLU A 66 -14.10 -25.41 -15.25
CA GLU A 66 -13.68 -26.75 -15.67
C GLU A 66 -14.22 -27.85 -14.74
N LYS A 67 -14.25 -27.61 -13.43
CA LYS A 67 -14.83 -28.56 -12.46
C LYS A 67 -16.33 -28.74 -12.68
N PHE A 68 -17.04 -27.66 -13.02
CA PHE A 68 -18.45 -27.74 -13.40
C PHE A 68 -18.66 -28.60 -14.65
N ALA A 69 -17.81 -28.45 -15.68
CA ALA A 69 -17.85 -29.27 -16.89
C ALA A 69 -17.55 -30.75 -16.58
N LYS A 70 -16.66 -31.03 -15.62
CA LYS A 70 -16.35 -32.37 -15.11
C LYS A 70 -17.42 -32.94 -14.16
N LYS A 71 -18.52 -32.21 -13.95
CA LYS A 71 -19.64 -32.56 -13.05
C LYS A 71 -19.22 -32.70 -11.57
N ASP A 72 -18.11 -32.08 -11.19
CA ASP A 72 -17.66 -31.99 -9.80
C ASP A 72 -18.41 -30.86 -9.06
N TYR A 73 -19.73 -31.03 -8.96
CA TYR A 73 -20.63 -29.97 -8.47
C TYR A 73 -20.39 -29.60 -7.01
N ALA A 74 -19.92 -30.54 -6.19
CA ALA A 74 -19.58 -30.28 -4.79
C ALA A 74 -18.38 -29.32 -4.70
N ALA A 75 -17.29 -29.59 -5.43
CA ALA A 75 -16.14 -28.70 -5.47
C ALA A 75 -16.51 -27.33 -6.06
N VAL A 76 -17.38 -27.29 -7.08
CA VAL A 76 -17.84 -26.03 -7.67
C VAL A 76 -18.55 -25.14 -6.65
N VAL A 77 -19.47 -25.69 -5.85
CA VAL A 77 -20.18 -24.89 -4.84
C VAL A 77 -19.19 -24.27 -3.85
N THR A 78 -18.26 -25.07 -3.32
CA THR A 78 -17.28 -24.59 -2.34
C THR A 78 -16.30 -23.57 -2.92
N GLU A 79 -15.73 -23.86 -4.09
CA GLU A 79 -14.70 -23.00 -4.68
C GLU A 79 -15.30 -21.72 -5.28
N ALA A 80 -16.49 -21.78 -5.88
CA ALA A 80 -17.17 -20.58 -6.36
C ALA A 80 -17.51 -19.62 -5.21
N GLN A 81 -17.95 -20.14 -4.05
CA GLN A 81 -18.15 -19.33 -2.85
C GLN A 81 -16.85 -18.68 -2.35
N ALA A 82 -15.75 -19.45 -2.34
CA ALA A 82 -14.43 -18.93 -1.98
C ALA A 82 -13.95 -17.83 -2.94
N ILE A 83 -14.20 -17.99 -4.25
CA ILE A 83 -13.90 -16.97 -5.26
C ILE A 83 -14.73 -15.72 -5.04
N ALA A 84 -16.04 -15.84 -4.74
CA ALA A 84 -16.88 -14.68 -4.43
C ALA A 84 -16.39 -13.92 -3.18
N ALA A 85 -15.93 -14.63 -2.15
CA ALA A 85 -15.31 -14.03 -0.97
C ALA A 85 -13.99 -13.32 -1.32
N LYS A 86 -13.10 -13.99 -2.06
CA LYS A 86 -11.83 -13.42 -2.51
C LYS A 86 -12.03 -12.21 -3.42
N ALA A 87 -13.05 -12.21 -4.29
CA ALA A 87 -13.40 -11.07 -5.13
C ALA A 87 -13.77 -9.83 -4.30
N LYS A 88 -14.46 -10.01 -3.17
CA LYS A 88 -14.75 -8.93 -2.22
C LYS A 88 -13.48 -8.41 -1.53
N GLU A 89 -12.58 -9.30 -1.12
CA GLU A 89 -11.29 -8.92 -0.52
C GLU A 89 -10.41 -8.16 -1.51
N VAL A 90 -10.39 -8.58 -2.78
CA VAL A 90 -9.70 -7.87 -3.86
C VAL A 90 -10.32 -6.48 -4.05
N MET A 91 -11.63 -6.33 -3.99
CA MET A 91 -12.27 -5.01 -4.05
C MET A 91 -11.89 -4.09 -2.87
N ASP A 92 -11.78 -4.63 -1.66
CA ASP A 92 -11.33 -3.85 -0.50
C ASP A 92 -9.83 -3.51 -0.59
N SER A 93 -9.02 -4.45 -1.08
CA SER A 93 -7.60 -4.24 -1.38
C SER A 93 -7.38 -3.17 -2.46
N ALA A 94 -8.24 -3.14 -3.49
CA ALA A 94 -8.19 -2.13 -4.54
C ALA A 94 -8.46 -0.73 -4.00
N LYS A 95 -9.41 -0.58 -3.06
CA LYS A 95 -9.68 0.71 -2.40
C LYS A 95 -8.47 1.19 -1.61
N LEU A 96 -7.89 0.31 -0.79
CA LEU A 96 -6.68 0.63 -0.04
C LEU A 96 -5.52 0.98 -0.98
N LYS A 97 -5.38 0.26 -2.09
CA LYS A 97 -4.32 0.56 -3.07
C LYS A 97 -4.54 1.90 -3.76
N LYS A 98 -5.78 2.26 -4.06
CA LYS A 98 -6.16 3.58 -4.58
C LYS A 98 -5.84 4.69 -3.57
N GLU A 99 -6.15 4.50 -2.29
CA GLU A 99 -5.82 5.46 -1.23
C GLU A 99 -4.30 5.62 -1.08
N GLU A 100 -3.55 4.51 -1.06
CA GLU A 100 -2.09 4.53 -1.01
C GLU A 100 -1.47 5.24 -2.22
N MET A 101 -1.95 4.95 -3.43
CA MET A 101 -1.49 5.60 -4.66
C MET A 101 -1.81 7.10 -4.65
N THR A 102 -2.98 7.48 -4.15
CA THR A 102 -3.37 8.89 -3.99
C THR A 102 -2.46 9.61 -3.02
N ALA A 103 -2.18 9.01 -1.85
CA ALA A 103 -1.24 9.57 -0.89
C ALA A 103 0.17 9.68 -1.46
N SER A 104 0.63 8.67 -2.20
CA SER A 104 1.92 8.70 -2.90
C SER A 104 1.97 9.81 -3.95
N TRP A 105 0.88 10.06 -4.68
CA TRP A 105 0.78 11.16 -5.63
C TRP A 105 0.86 12.51 -4.93
N THR A 106 0.13 12.72 -3.83
CA THR A 106 0.15 13.96 -3.05
C THR A 106 1.56 14.29 -2.55
N GLY A 107 2.31 13.29 -2.06
CA GLY A 107 3.70 13.51 -1.65
C GLY A 107 4.57 13.95 -2.82
N MET A 108 4.51 13.24 -3.96
CA MET A 108 5.28 13.60 -5.15
C MET A 108 4.87 14.96 -5.73
N SER A 109 3.58 15.32 -5.67
CA SER A 109 3.10 16.59 -6.21
C SER A 109 3.51 17.80 -5.38
N GLN A 110 3.93 17.59 -4.13
CA GLN A 110 4.54 18.62 -3.30
C GLN A 110 6.06 18.71 -3.50
N GLU A 111 6.73 17.60 -3.81
CA GLU A 111 8.19 17.55 -3.96
C GLU A 111 8.67 17.92 -5.36
N LEU A 112 8.04 17.37 -6.41
CA LEU A 112 8.53 17.50 -7.78
C LEU A 112 8.54 18.97 -8.26
N PRO A 113 7.51 19.79 -8.02
CA PRO A 113 7.57 21.20 -8.39
C PRO A 113 8.74 21.95 -7.74
N LYS A 114 9.07 21.65 -6.48
CA LYS A 114 10.23 22.26 -5.79
C LYS A 114 11.54 21.85 -6.44
N MET A 115 11.68 20.58 -6.82
CA MET A 115 12.86 20.10 -7.56
C MET A 115 12.98 20.79 -8.93
N VAL A 116 11.86 20.95 -9.65
CA VAL A 116 11.80 21.66 -10.93
C VAL A 116 12.21 23.12 -10.78
N GLU A 117 11.75 23.80 -9.74
CA GLU A 117 12.09 25.19 -9.45
C GLU A 117 13.58 25.35 -9.14
N MET A 118 14.16 24.47 -8.32
CA MET A 118 15.60 24.47 -8.04
C MET A 118 16.43 24.21 -9.30
N MET A 119 16.03 23.24 -10.13
CA MET A 119 16.68 22.97 -11.41
C MET A 119 16.58 24.18 -12.34
N GLN A 120 15.41 24.83 -12.43
CA GLN A 120 15.22 26.04 -13.23
C GLN A 120 16.15 27.16 -12.77
N SER A 121 16.18 27.44 -11.47
CA SER A 121 17.06 28.45 -10.89
C SER A 121 18.53 28.18 -11.22
N LYS A 122 18.98 26.93 -11.11
CA LYS A 122 20.36 26.55 -11.43
C LYS A 122 20.66 26.65 -12.93
N VAL A 123 19.72 26.24 -13.78
CA VAL A 123 19.84 26.36 -15.24
C VAL A 123 19.96 27.84 -15.64
N ASP A 124 19.17 28.72 -15.04
CA ASP A 124 19.22 30.16 -15.33
C ASP A 124 20.55 30.78 -14.85
N GLN A 125 21.02 30.43 -13.65
CA GLN A 125 22.33 30.85 -13.14
C GLN A 125 23.48 30.42 -14.05
N LEU A 126 23.48 29.15 -14.49
CA LEU A 126 24.52 28.61 -15.36
C LEU A 126 24.44 29.21 -16.78
N SER A 127 23.24 29.53 -17.27
CA SER A 127 23.05 30.21 -18.55
C SER A 127 23.63 31.63 -18.56
N GLN A 128 23.66 32.29 -17.40
CA GLN A 128 24.22 33.64 -17.24
C GLN A 128 25.72 33.64 -16.89
N ALA A 129 26.29 32.49 -16.53
CA ALA A 129 27.69 32.37 -16.16
C ALA A 129 28.61 32.49 -17.40
N LYS A 130 29.70 33.26 -17.30
CA LYS A 130 30.69 33.41 -18.39
C LYS A 130 31.42 32.10 -18.74
N LYS A 131 31.49 31.14 -17.83
CA LYS A 131 32.07 29.80 -18.02
C LYS A 131 31.27 28.78 -17.20
N LEU A 132 31.01 27.61 -17.79
CA LEU A 132 30.40 26.48 -17.10
C LEU A 132 31.39 25.80 -16.13
N PRO A 133 30.91 25.13 -15.07
CA PRO A 133 31.75 24.30 -14.21
C PRO A 133 32.51 23.24 -14.99
N ALA A 134 33.74 22.91 -14.58
CA ALA A 134 34.61 21.96 -15.30
C ALA A 134 33.99 20.57 -15.50
N ASP A 135 33.13 20.15 -14.58
CA ASP A 135 32.44 18.85 -14.62
C ASP A 135 31.19 18.84 -15.52
N LEU A 136 30.79 20.01 -16.06
CA LEU A 136 29.58 20.19 -16.86
C LEU A 136 29.91 20.68 -18.27
N SER A 137 29.76 19.79 -19.26
CA SER A 137 29.91 20.14 -20.67
C SER A 137 28.71 20.93 -21.20
N THR A 138 28.91 21.70 -22.28
CA THR A 138 27.84 22.43 -22.98
C THR A 138 26.73 21.50 -23.44
N GLU A 139 27.07 20.29 -23.88
CA GLU A 139 26.11 19.26 -24.30
C GLU A 139 25.25 18.80 -23.13
N LYS A 140 25.86 18.39 -22.01
CA LYS A 140 25.14 17.97 -20.79
C LYS A 140 24.27 19.08 -20.22
N PHE A 141 24.71 20.33 -20.34
CA PHE A 141 23.90 21.48 -19.93
C PHE A 141 22.70 21.71 -20.85
N ALA A 142 22.88 21.60 -22.16
CA ALA A 142 21.79 21.69 -23.14
C ALA A 142 20.77 20.56 -22.93
N GLU A 143 21.25 19.32 -22.69
CA GLU A 143 20.43 18.17 -22.34
C GLU A 143 19.66 18.39 -21.04
N ALA A 144 20.29 18.91 -19.98
CA ALA A 144 19.62 19.21 -18.72
C ALA A 144 18.52 20.28 -18.90
N LYS A 145 18.76 21.30 -19.73
CA LYS A 145 17.77 22.34 -20.05
C LYS A 145 16.58 21.77 -20.84
N ALA A 146 16.86 20.93 -21.85
CA ALA A 146 15.81 20.25 -22.63
C ALA A 146 15.01 19.27 -21.77
N GLY A 147 15.70 18.50 -20.92
CA GLY A 147 15.10 17.58 -19.96
C GLY A 147 14.20 18.28 -18.96
N LEU A 148 14.56 19.48 -18.49
CA LEU A 148 13.73 20.28 -17.61
C LEU A 148 12.42 20.73 -18.29
N ALA A 149 12.49 21.13 -19.57
CA ALA A 149 11.31 21.47 -20.35
C ALA A 149 10.39 20.26 -20.55
N ALA A 150 10.96 19.11 -20.93
CA ALA A 150 10.23 17.85 -21.08
C ALA A 150 9.59 17.41 -19.74
N LEU A 151 10.30 17.57 -18.62
CA LEU A 151 9.79 17.21 -17.30
C LEU A 151 8.57 18.06 -16.92
N LYS A 152 8.59 19.38 -17.19
CA LYS A 152 7.42 20.25 -16.94
C LYS A 152 6.21 19.82 -17.77
N GLU A 153 6.42 19.46 -19.04
CA GLU A 153 5.35 19.00 -19.93
C GLU A 153 4.78 17.65 -19.48
N GLU A 154 5.64 16.66 -19.24
CA GLU A 154 5.24 15.33 -18.77
C GLU A 154 4.55 15.40 -17.39
N TRP A 155 4.98 16.32 -16.51
CA TRP A 155 4.32 16.56 -15.22
C TRP A 155 2.91 17.13 -15.38
N ALA A 156 2.71 18.06 -16.33
CA ALA A 156 1.37 18.57 -16.65
C ALA A 156 0.44 17.47 -17.16
N LYS A 157 0.94 16.56 -18.01
CA LYS A 157 0.18 15.37 -18.46
C LYS A 157 -0.15 14.43 -17.29
N ALA A 158 0.79 14.21 -16.37
CA ALA A 158 0.56 13.39 -15.19
C ALA A 158 -0.52 14.01 -14.26
N LEU A 159 -0.55 15.34 -14.10
CA LEU A 159 -1.63 16.04 -13.38
C LEU A 159 -2.99 15.88 -14.07
N GLN A 160 -3.05 15.95 -15.41
CA GLN A 160 -4.27 15.69 -16.15
C GLN A 160 -4.77 14.26 -15.95
N ASN A 161 -3.88 13.26 -16.03
CA ASN A 161 -4.21 11.87 -15.76
C ASN A 161 -4.75 11.68 -14.33
N PHE A 162 -4.14 12.33 -13.34
CA PHE A 162 -4.64 12.26 -11.97
C PHE A 162 -6.05 12.85 -11.83
N ASN A 163 -6.28 14.04 -12.41
CA ASN A 163 -7.58 14.70 -12.39
C ASN A 163 -8.66 13.94 -13.17
N ALA A 164 -8.26 13.19 -14.21
CA ALA A 164 -9.14 12.29 -14.96
C ALA A 164 -9.45 10.97 -14.20
N GLY A 165 -8.87 10.76 -13.02
CA GLY A 165 -9.05 9.52 -12.24
C GLY A 165 -8.11 8.38 -12.62
N ASN A 166 -7.20 8.59 -13.57
CA ASN A 166 -6.16 7.64 -13.99
C ASN A 166 -4.97 7.68 -13.00
N ILE A 167 -5.27 7.43 -11.72
CA ILE A 167 -4.32 7.59 -10.62
C ILE A 167 -3.09 6.67 -10.80
N ALA A 168 -3.29 5.43 -11.26
CA ALA A 168 -2.19 4.49 -11.45
C ALA A 168 -1.19 4.97 -12.51
N GLU A 169 -1.69 5.50 -13.62
CA GLU A 169 -0.87 6.08 -14.69
C GLU A 169 -0.16 7.35 -14.20
N ALA A 170 -0.89 8.25 -13.55
CA ALA A 170 -0.32 9.47 -12.98
C ALA A 170 0.81 9.17 -11.99
N VAL A 171 0.60 8.24 -11.05
CA VAL A 171 1.63 7.82 -10.07
C VAL A 171 2.84 7.19 -10.77
N SER A 172 2.63 6.37 -11.80
CA SER A 172 3.73 5.79 -12.58
C SER A 172 4.55 6.88 -13.27
N SER A 173 3.90 7.80 -13.98
CA SER A 173 4.56 8.94 -14.63
C SER A 173 5.27 9.83 -13.62
N GLY A 174 4.63 10.15 -12.47
CA GLY A 174 5.22 10.96 -11.41
C GLY A 174 6.52 10.36 -10.85
N LYS A 175 6.58 9.03 -10.69
CA LYS A 175 7.80 8.33 -10.26
C LYS A 175 8.92 8.43 -11.29
N ALA A 176 8.62 8.18 -12.56
CA ALA A 176 9.58 8.30 -13.65
C ALA A 176 10.11 9.75 -13.76
N LEU A 177 9.23 10.74 -13.58
CA LEU A 177 9.60 12.15 -13.57
C LEU A 177 10.47 12.52 -12.38
N LYS A 178 10.19 11.97 -11.20
CA LYS A 178 11.05 12.13 -10.02
C LYS A 178 12.44 11.56 -10.27
N GLU A 179 12.55 10.39 -10.89
CA GLU A 179 13.85 9.80 -11.24
C GLU A 179 14.61 10.68 -12.25
N LYS A 180 13.94 11.14 -13.32
CA LYS A 180 14.51 12.10 -14.28
C LYS A 180 14.96 13.39 -13.59
N ALA A 181 14.17 13.93 -12.65
CA ALA A 181 14.55 15.13 -11.87
C ALA A 181 15.82 14.90 -11.05
N VAL A 182 15.93 13.75 -10.39
CA VAL A 182 17.12 13.37 -9.60
C VAL A 182 18.35 13.28 -10.48
N GLN A 183 18.24 12.63 -11.64
CA GLN A 183 19.34 12.53 -12.61
C GLN A 183 19.78 13.92 -13.11
N MET A 184 18.83 14.80 -13.45
CA MET A 184 19.14 16.17 -13.89
C MET A 184 19.75 17.03 -12.79
N MET A 185 19.28 16.92 -11.54
CA MET A 185 19.93 17.59 -10.41
C MET A 185 21.38 17.13 -10.24
N GLY A 186 21.66 15.84 -10.43
CA GLY A 186 23.03 15.31 -10.43
C GLY A 186 23.91 15.92 -11.53
N VAL A 187 23.40 16.04 -12.76
CA VAL A 187 24.12 16.69 -13.87
C VAL A 187 24.38 18.17 -13.58
N LEU A 188 23.43 18.86 -12.97
CA LEU A 188 23.55 20.28 -12.62
C LEU A 188 24.41 20.54 -11.37
N GLY A 189 24.96 19.49 -10.76
CA GLY A 189 25.74 19.59 -9.53
C GLY A 189 24.92 20.09 -8.33
N LEU A 190 23.60 19.87 -8.36
CA LEU A 190 22.71 20.17 -7.24
C LEU A 190 22.70 18.97 -6.28
N ALA A 191 23.00 19.22 -5.01
CA ALA A 191 22.68 18.26 -3.98
C ALA A 191 21.16 18.11 -3.89
N LEU A 192 20.67 16.87 -3.76
CA LEU A 192 19.25 16.62 -3.47
C LEU A 192 18.84 17.47 -2.27
N PRO A 193 17.63 18.07 -2.25
CA PRO A 193 17.12 18.71 -1.06
C PRO A 193 17.09 17.66 0.05
N SER A 194 18.09 17.69 0.92
CA SER A 194 18.01 17.01 2.19
C SER A 194 16.83 17.66 2.91
N ALA A 195 15.93 16.83 3.45
CA ALA A 195 15.10 17.24 4.58
C ALA A 195 15.97 18.12 5.51
N PRO A 196 15.44 19.25 6.00
CA PRO A 196 16.22 20.39 6.45
C PRO A 196 17.44 19.94 7.23
N ALA A 197 18.61 20.32 6.71
CA ALA A 197 19.88 20.15 7.39
C ALA A 197 19.72 20.75 8.78
N ALA A 198 19.54 19.85 9.77
CA ALA A 198 19.65 20.18 11.16
C ALA A 198 21.04 20.78 11.33
N SER A 199 21.07 22.10 11.51
CA SER A 199 22.26 22.81 11.93
C SER A 199 22.72 22.14 13.22
N ALA A 200 23.87 21.47 13.16
CA ALA A 200 24.66 21.25 14.35
C ALA A 200 24.91 22.63 14.99
N PRO A 201 24.82 22.70 16.32
CA PRO A 201 26.07 22.86 17.02
C PRO A 201 26.22 21.89 18.20
N ALA A 202 27.48 21.46 18.34
CA ALA A 202 28.23 21.23 19.57
C ALA A 202 27.58 20.46 20.74
N ALA A 203 28.28 19.39 21.11
CA ALA A 203 28.30 18.68 22.37
C ALA A 203 27.86 19.47 23.61
N GLU A 204 27.02 18.82 24.44
CA GLU A 204 27.34 18.46 25.83
C GLU A 204 26.27 17.49 26.37
N THR A 205 26.69 16.30 26.81
CA THR A 205 25.97 15.42 27.76
C THR A 205 26.25 15.90 29.19
N PRO A 206 25.57 15.40 30.25
CA PRO A 206 24.22 14.82 30.37
C PRO A 206 23.43 15.39 31.58
N SER A 207 22.10 15.25 31.61
CA SER A 207 21.37 15.10 32.88
C SER A 207 19.92 14.66 32.69
N ALA A 208 19.62 13.46 33.18
CA ALA A 208 18.30 13.13 33.69
C ALA A 208 18.17 13.77 35.09
N PRO A 209 16.96 14.19 35.50
CA PRO A 209 16.08 13.19 36.13
C PRO A 209 14.61 13.33 35.75
N ALA A 210 13.94 12.18 35.61
CA ALA A 210 12.51 12.03 35.90
C ALA A 210 12.31 12.16 37.44
N PRO A 211 11.14 12.52 38.00
CA PRO A 211 9.90 11.76 37.76
C PRO A 211 8.55 12.51 37.93
N ALA A 212 7.50 11.72 37.70
CA ALA A 212 6.12 11.84 38.20
C ALA A 212 5.22 12.86 37.51
N ALA A 213 3.91 12.65 37.33
CA ALA A 213 2.97 11.53 37.38
C ALA A 213 1.60 12.18 37.04
N ALA A 214 0.58 11.35 36.80
CA ALA A 214 -0.83 11.70 36.63
C ALA A 214 -1.19 12.32 35.25
N GLU A 215 -2.25 11.91 34.55
CA GLU A 215 -3.40 11.13 34.98
C GLU A 215 -4.10 10.49 33.77
N ALA A 216 -4.69 9.33 34.03
CA ALA A 216 -5.58 8.63 33.14
C ALA A 216 -6.98 9.26 33.20
N GLU A 217 -7.63 9.45 32.06
CA GLU A 217 -9.09 9.40 32.02
C GLU A 217 -9.57 8.47 30.91
N LYS A 218 -10.33 7.47 31.37
CA LYS A 218 -11.08 6.48 30.60
C LYS A 218 -12.33 7.15 30.06
N THR A 219 -12.68 6.92 28.81
CA THR A 219 -14.06 6.57 28.45
C THR A 219 -14.11 5.51 27.35
N PRO A 220 -15.03 4.54 27.45
CA PRO A 220 -15.03 3.34 26.61
C PRO A 220 -15.93 3.55 25.38
N VAL A 221 -15.44 3.19 24.20
CA VAL A 221 -16.32 2.99 23.04
C VAL A 221 -16.14 1.57 22.53
N LYS A 222 -17.14 0.75 22.84
CA LYS A 222 -17.34 -0.62 22.36
C LYS A 222 -17.21 -0.61 20.83
N ALA A 223 -16.13 -1.16 20.30
CA ALA A 223 -15.99 -1.45 18.88
C ALA A 223 -16.24 -2.94 18.68
N GLU A 224 -17.37 -3.23 18.05
CA GLU A 224 -17.79 -4.56 17.66
C GLU A 224 -16.79 -5.21 16.71
N LYS A 225 -16.65 -6.51 16.95
CA LYS A 225 -15.65 -7.44 16.45
C LYS A 225 -15.96 -7.81 15.00
N LYS A 226 -15.00 -7.62 14.09
CA LYS A 226 -15.03 -8.16 12.72
C LYS A 226 -13.84 -9.12 12.54
N SER A 227 -13.94 -10.27 13.21
CA SER A 227 -12.96 -11.36 13.22
C SER A 227 -12.51 -11.74 11.80
N GLY A 228 -11.21 -11.59 11.53
CA GLY A 228 -10.54 -11.91 10.27
C GLY A 228 -9.19 -11.20 10.13
N GLU A 229 -9.15 -9.90 10.44
CA GLU A 229 -7.91 -9.08 10.49
C GLU A 229 -7.38 -8.85 11.92
N PHE A 230 -8.08 -9.41 12.91
CA PHE A 230 -7.76 -9.27 14.33
C PHE A 230 -6.57 -10.14 14.76
N ASP A 231 -6.31 -11.27 14.10
CA ASP A 231 -5.27 -12.20 14.57
C ASP A 231 -3.86 -11.77 14.15
N LYS A 232 -3.69 -11.23 12.92
CA LYS A 232 -2.37 -10.81 12.43
C LYS A 232 -1.83 -9.57 13.14
N THR A 233 -2.69 -8.58 13.40
CA THR A 233 -2.26 -7.34 14.07
C THR A 233 -1.98 -7.58 15.56
N THR A 234 -2.79 -8.40 16.22
CA THR A 234 -2.57 -8.82 17.62
C THR A 234 -1.28 -9.63 17.75
N TRP A 235 -1.04 -10.56 16.81
CA TRP A 235 0.22 -11.30 16.73
C TRP A 235 1.42 -10.36 16.56
N LEU A 236 1.33 -9.40 15.63
CA LEU A 236 2.38 -8.42 15.39
C LEU A 236 2.69 -7.59 16.63
N GLN A 237 1.67 -7.10 17.33
CA GLN A 237 1.84 -6.30 18.55
C GLN A 237 2.51 -7.13 19.66
N ASN A 238 2.14 -8.40 19.84
CA ASN A 238 2.81 -9.29 20.78
C ASN A 238 4.27 -9.55 20.38
N ALA A 239 4.52 -9.88 19.12
CA ALA A 239 5.86 -10.13 18.61
C ALA A 239 6.79 -8.91 18.77
N LEU A 240 6.30 -7.71 18.48
CA LEU A 240 7.07 -6.47 18.66
C LEU A 240 7.36 -6.19 20.14
N ASN A 241 6.41 -6.49 21.03
CA ASN A 241 6.62 -6.38 22.48
C ASN A 241 7.69 -7.36 22.98
N ASP A 242 7.66 -8.61 22.51
CA ASP A 242 8.66 -9.63 22.85
C ASP A 242 10.05 -9.28 22.32
N LEU A 243 10.11 -8.55 21.20
CA LEU A 243 11.35 -8.05 20.59
C LEU A 243 11.83 -6.70 21.18
N GLY A 244 11.17 -6.20 22.23
CA GLY A 244 11.62 -5.01 22.98
C GLY A 244 11.08 -3.67 22.47
N ALA A 245 9.84 -3.63 21.96
CA ALA A 245 9.19 -2.36 21.63
C ALA A 245 9.11 -1.41 22.83
N ASP A 246 9.66 -0.21 22.66
CA ASP A 246 9.64 0.88 23.65
C ASP A 246 9.08 2.17 23.02
N PRO A 247 7.94 2.70 23.50
CA PRO A 247 7.11 2.18 24.60
C PRO A 247 6.37 0.88 24.24
N LYS A 248 6.05 0.08 25.27
CA LYS A 248 5.33 -1.19 25.12
C LYS A 248 3.98 -0.95 24.44
N LEU A 249 3.68 -1.73 23.41
CA LEU A 249 2.45 -1.62 22.64
C LEU A 249 1.27 -2.23 23.40
N THR A 250 0.14 -1.55 23.39
CA THR A 250 -1.14 -2.14 23.75
C THR A 250 -1.57 -3.13 22.67
N VAL A 251 -1.89 -4.35 23.07
CA VAL A 251 -2.34 -5.42 22.16
C VAL A 251 -3.86 -5.30 21.99
N ASP A 252 -4.25 -4.33 21.18
CA ASP A 252 -5.66 -3.99 20.90
C ASP A 252 -6.12 -4.44 19.50
N GLY A 253 -5.23 -5.08 18.74
CA GLY A 253 -5.47 -5.51 17.37
C GLY A 253 -5.57 -4.35 16.37
N ARG A 254 -5.18 -3.12 16.74
CA ARG A 254 -5.22 -1.94 15.88
C ARG A 254 -3.82 -1.47 15.50
N SER A 255 -3.61 -1.29 14.20
CA SER A 255 -2.34 -0.75 13.68
C SER A 255 -2.30 0.78 13.76
N GLY A 256 -2.09 1.28 14.98
CA GLY A 256 -1.95 2.71 15.28
C GLY A 256 -0.51 3.26 15.09
N PRO A 257 -0.31 4.56 15.35
CA PRO A 257 1.01 5.21 15.23
C PRO A 257 2.10 4.53 16.06
N ALA A 258 1.77 4.08 17.27
CA ALA A 258 2.70 3.36 18.14
C ALA A 258 3.15 2.02 17.51
N THR A 259 2.21 1.22 16.99
CA THR A 259 2.51 -0.05 16.31
C THR A 259 3.40 0.17 15.09
N ARG A 260 3.15 1.21 14.29
CA ARG A 260 3.99 1.54 13.13
C ARG A 260 5.39 1.99 13.54
N GLN A 261 5.51 2.79 14.59
CA GLN A 261 6.80 3.23 15.10
C GLN A 261 7.65 2.05 15.61
N ALA A 262 7.04 1.14 16.36
CA ALA A 262 7.69 -0.08 16.81
C ALA A 262 8.10 -0.97 15.62
N LEU A 263 7.25 -1.06 14.59
CA LEU A 263 7.56 -1.80 13.37
C LEU A 263 8.74 -1.21 12.61
N THR A 264 8.78 0.12 12.44
CA THR A 264 9.91 0.81 11.82
C THR A 264 11.20 0.61 12.61
N LYS A 265 11.15 0.66 13.95
CA LYS A 265 12.32 0.38 14.81
C LYS A 265 12.81 -1.05 14.62
N PHE A 266 11.89 -2.02 14.63
CA PHE A 266 12.23 -3.42 14.38
C PHE A 266 12.87 -3.60 13.00
N GLN A 267 12.27 -3.05 11.93
CA GLN A 267 12.79 -3.16 10.57
C GLN A 267 14.23 -2.61 10.46
N LYS A 268 14.52 -1.46 11.11
CA LYS A 268 15.89 -0.93 11.20
C LYS A 268 16.84 -1.89 11.92
N SER A 269 16.42 -2.46 13.05
CA SER A 269 17.24 -3.42 13.82
C SER A 269 17.48 -4.75 13.10
N ALA A 270 16.58 -5.12 12.19
CA ALA A 270 16.65 -6.33 11.38
C ALA A 270 17.39 -6.13 10.05
N GLY A 271 17.81 -4.90 9.72
CA GLY A 271 18.52 -4.59 8.46
C GLY A 271 17.64 -4.68 7.22
N ILE A 272 16.32 -4.53 7.37
CA ILE A 272 15.35 -4.51 6.26
C ILE A 272 14.76 -3.11 6.06
N ALA A 273 14.06 -2.91 4.94
CA ALA A 273 13.44 -1.62 4.63
C ALA A 273 12.48 -1.18 5.74
N ALA A 274 12.74 0.00 6.33
CA ALA A 274 12.01 0.54 7.48
C ALA A 274 10.82 1.41 7.04
N ASP A 275 9.92 0.82 6.26
CA ASP A 275 8.75 1.51 5.70
C ASP A 275 7.54 1.59 6.66
N GLY A 276 7.64 0.97 7.85
CA GLY A 276 6.58 0.91 8.83
C GLY A 276 5.36 0.11 8.36
N LYS A 277 5.53 -0.74 7.34
CA LYS A 277 4.49 -1.62 6.80
C LYS A 277 4.74 -3.07 7.17
N PHE A 278 3.67 -3.74 7.59
CA PHE A 278 3.71 -5.16 7.89
C PHE A 278 3.44 -5.95 6.60
N GLY A 279 4.49 -6.60 6.08
CA GLY A 279 4.43 -7.43 4.89
C GLY A 279 5.27 -8.70 5.05
N PRO A 280 5.31 -9.59 4.03
CA PRO A 280 5.92 -10.92 4.15
C PRO A 280 7.40 -10.91 4.56
N VAL A 281 8.16 -9.91 4.11
CA VAL A 281 9.58 -9.73 4.46
C VAL A 281 9.73 -9.38 5.95
N THR A 282 8.91 -8.43 6.43
CA THR A 282 8.90 -8.02 7.84
C THR A 282 8.44 -9.17 8.74
N GLU A 283 7.39 -9.91 8.34
CA GLU A 283 6.88 -11.07 9.06
C GLU A 283 7.94 -12.18 9.20
N LYS A 284 8.64 -12.51 8.11
CA LYS A 284 9.74 -13.48 8.14
C LYS A 284 10.85 -13.05 9.09
N ALA A 285 11.27 -11.78 9.02
CA ALA A 285 12.32 -11.25 9.88
C ALA A 285 11.93 -11.29 11.38
N ILE A 286 10.67 -10.99 11.70
CA ILE A 286 10.13 -11.09 13.07
C ILE A 286 10.23 -12.54 13.55
N ASN A 287 9.75 -13.50 12.75
CA ASN A 287 9.82 -14.92 13.09
C ASN A 287 11.26 -15.41 13.30
N GLU A 288 12.19 -15.01 12.44
CA GLU A 288 13.61 -15.36 12.59
C GLU A 288 14.24 -14.77 13.87
N LYS A 289 13.86 -13.54 14.26
CA LYS A 289 14.37 -12.91 15.48
C LYS A 289 13.75 -13.50 16.75
N LEU A 290 12.46 -13.83 16.73
CA LEU A 290 11.80 -14.53 17.83
C LEU A 290 12.36 -15.94 18.03
N ALA A 291 12.67 -16.66 16.94
CA ALA A 291 13.29 -17.98 17.02
C ALA A 291 14.72 -17.95 17.59
N LYS A 292 15.45 -16.84 17.40
CA LYS A 292 16.81 -16.64 17.96
C LYS A 292 16.82 -16.08 19.38
N SER A 293 15.68 -15.63 19.89
CA SER A 293 15.54 -15.04 21.24
C SER A 293 15.02 -16.05 22.27
N LYS A 294 14.76 -17.30 21.85
CA LYS A 294 14.49 -18.46 22.72
C LYS A 294 15.75 -19.30 22.85
#